data_AF-A0A542B0A5-F1
#
_entry.id   AF-A0A542B0A5-F1
#
_cell.length_a   1.000
_cell.length_b   1.000
_cell.length_c   1.000
_cell.angle_alpha   90.00
_cell.angle_beta   90.00
_cell.angle_gamma   90.00
#
_symmetry.space_group_name_H-M   'P 1'
#
loop_
_entity.id
_entity.type
_entity.pdbx_description
1 polymer ?
#
loop_
_entity_poly.entity_id
_entity_poly.type
_entity_poly.pdbx_seq_one_letter_code
_entity_poly.pdbx_strand_id
1 'polypeptide(L)'
;MKDQNSKERLTNQEIIEHIMNDIEQIDIGRFDYIYTPNKSDFTKAMTDSIIETCKRLDLRVVREVDIKMPEHIRIAHKRKTCIGKVDFIIINPNEKDIAIELDSSNKQYNYKKLEVSAEIGYKAFWIVWNRNTSGKPYKSSYKDDHRQRNQELGFVNDNVSILRHTFHPNLK
;
A
#
# COMPACT_ATOMS: atom_id res chain seq x y z
N MET A 1 24.03 35.25 -2.60
CA MET A 1 23.85 33.79 -2.66
C MET A 1 22.57 33.46 -1.92
N LYS A 2 21.53 33.00 -2.62
CA LYS A 2 20.33 32.47 -1.97
C LYS A 2 20.55 30.97 -1.84
N ASP A 3 20.52 30.47 -0.61
CA ASP A 3 20.56 29.04 -0.31
C ASP A 3 19.45 28.34 -1.11
N GLN A 4 19.87 27.52 -2.07
CA GLN A 4 18.97 26.65 -2.82
C GLN A 4 18.63 25.46 -1.94
N ASN A 5 17.38 25.46 -1.45
CA ASN A 5 16.59 24.30 -1.05
C ASN A 5 17.31 23.23 -0.20
N SER A 6 17.21 23.36 1.12
CA SER A 6 17.20 22.17 1.97
C SER A 6 15.99 21.32 1.55
N LYS A 7 16.23 20.29 0.73
CA LYS A 7 15.23 19.28 0.42
C LYS A 7 14.72 18.73 1.74
N GLU A 8 13.43 18.93 2.03
CA GLU A 8 12.84 18.53 3.30
C GLU A 8 13.06 17.02 3.49
N ARG A 9 13.68 16.64 4.62
CA ARG A 9 14.03 15.25 4.88
C ARG A 9 12.80 14.55 5.44
N LEU A 10 12.07 13.86 4.57
CA LEU A 10 10.87 13.12 4.93
C LEU A 10 11.21 11.75 5.54
N THR A 11 10.55 11.43 6.64
CA THR A 11 10.48 10.11 7.27
C THR A 11 9.60 9.15 6.45
N ASN A 12 9.69 7.85 6.70
CA ASN A 12 8.81 6.87 6.04
C ASN A 12 7.33 7.14 6.33
N GLN A 13 7.02 7.62 7.54
CA GLN A 13 5.64 7.92 7.93
C GLN A 13 5.08 9.11 7.13
N GLU A 14 5.85 10.19 6.99
CA GLU A 14 5.44 11.38 6.20
C GLU A 14 5.26 11.04 4.72
N ILE A 15 6.16 10.23 4.14
CA ILE A 15 6.02 9.76 2.74
C ILE A 15 4.71 8.98 2.56
N ILE A 16 4.43 8.05 3.47
CA ILE A 16 3.20 7.27 3.45
C ILE A 16 1.96 8.14 3.65
N GLU A 17 2.02 9.15 4.52
CA GLU A 17 0.92 10.10 4.71
C GLU A 17 0.62 10.89 3.44
N HIS A 18 1.64 11.36 2.73
CA HIS A 18 1.45 11.98 1.41
C HIS A 18 0.79 11.03 0.42
N ILE A 19 1.24 9.77 0.36
CA ILE A 19 0.66 8.74 -0.51
C ILE A 19 -0.81 8.51 -0.18
N MET A 20 -1.14 8.30 1.10
CA MET A 20 -2.50 8.01 1.52
C MET A 20 -3.42 9.22 1.33
N ASN A 21 -2.93 10.44 1.58
CA ASN A 21 -3.67 11.67 1.29
C ASN A 21 -4.02 11.79 -0.20
N ASP A 22 -3.08 11.48 -1.10
CA ASP A 22 -3.33 11.49 -2.54
C ASP A 22 -4.31 10.38 -2.95
N ILE A 23 -4.16 9.17 -2.39
CA ILE A 23 -5.09 8.05 -2.62
C ILE A 23 -6.51 8.40 -2.19
N GLU A 24 -6.68 9.13 -1.09
CA GLU A 24 -8.01 9.60 -0.64
C GLU A 24 -8.69 10.57 -1.61
N GLN A 25 -7.93 11.25 -2.47
CA GLN A 25 -8.47 12.14 -3.49
C GLN A 25 -8.79 11.43 -4.81
N ILE A 26 -8.50 10.12 -4.93
CA ILE A 26 -8.80 9.36 -6.15
C ILE A 26 -10.32 9.29 -6.35
N ASP A 27 -10.76 9.81 -7.49
CA ASP A 27 -12.13 9.66 -7.97
C ASP A 27 -12.18 8.62 -9.10
N ILE A 28 -12.76 7.46 -8.81
CA ILE A 28 -12.99 6.38 -9.81
C ILE A 28 -14.32 6.60 -10.55
N GLY A 29 -15.00 7.73 -10.31
CA GLY A 29 -16.31 8.05 -10.84
C GLY A 29 -17.43 7.29 -10.13
N ARG A 30 -18.59 7.19 -10.78
CA ARG A 30 -19.76 6.52 -10.22
C ARG A 30 -19.50 5.02 -10.10
N PHE A 31 -19.66 4.48 -8.90
CA PHE A 31 -19.83 3.06 -8.65
C PHE A 31 -20.85 2.84 -7.54
N ASP A 32 -21.79 1.96 -7.79
CA ASP A 32 -22.90 1.63 -6.89
C ASP A 32 -23.20 0.13 -6.97
N TYR A 33 -24.34 -0.30 -6.45
CA TYR A 33 -24.77 -1.70 -6.51
C TYR A 33 -25.01 -2.20 -7.95
N ILE A 34 -25.30 -1.30 -8.90
CA ILE A 34 -25.68 -1.62 -10.29
C ILE A 34 -24.44 -1.63 -11.20
N TYR A 35 -23.52 -0.70 -10.98
CA TYR A 35 -22.27 -0.62 -11.74
C TYR A 35 -21.07 -0.58 -10.80
N THR A 36 -20.19 -1.57 -10.92
CA THR A 36 -18.95 -1.62 -10.15
C THR A 36 -17.76 -1.79 -11.11
N PRO A 37 -16.84 -0.80 -11.18
CA PRO A 37 -15.60 -0.92 -11.92
C PRO A 37 -14.79 -2.15 -11.50
N ASN A 38 -13.92 -2.60 -12.40
CA ASN A 38 -13.09 -3.76 -12.15
C ASN A 38 -12.10 -3.46 -11.02
N LYS A 39 -11.72 -4.47 -10.24
CA LYS A 39 -10.69 -4.29 -9.20
C LYS A 39 -9.39 -3.70 -9.76
N SER A 40 -9.07 -4.04 -11.00
CA SER A 40 -7.92 -3.50 -11.74
C SER A 40 -7.94 -1.99 -11.87
N ASP A 41 -9.12 -1.37 -11.96
CA ASP A 41 -9.24 0.09 -12.17
C ASP A 41 -8.82 0.83 -10.89
N PHE A 42 -9.24 0.34 -9.73
CA PHE A 42 -8.80 0.84 -8.42
C PHE A 42 -7.31 0.62 -8.18
N THR A 43 -6.80 -0.59 -8.47
CA THR A 43 -5.37 -0.90 -8.34
C THR A 43 -4.52 -0.02 -9.25
N LYS A 44 -4.97 0.23 -10.48
CA LYS A 44 -4.30 1.13 -11.42
C LYS A 44 -4.27 2.56 -10.91
N ALA A 45 -5.41 3.09 -10.46
CA ALA A 45 -5.46 4.46 -9.94
C ALA A 45 -4.57 4.66 -8.71
N MET A 46 -4.53 3.71 -7.78
CA MET A 46 -3.59 3.78 -6.64
C MET A 46 -2.13 3.69 -7.10
N THR A 47 -1.83 2.83 -8.09
CA THR A 47 -0.50 2.72 -8.68
C THR A 47 -0.05 4.05 -9.27
N ASP A 48 -0.91 4.68 -10.07
CA ASP A 48 -0.63 5.96 -10.71
C ASP A 48 -0.48 7.07 -9.65
N SER A 49 -1.33 7.07 -8.62
CA SER A 49 -1.23 8.00 -7.48
C SER A 49 0.10 7.87 -6.76
N ILE A 50 0.53 6.66 -6.37
CA ILE A 50 1.80 6.43 -5.68
C ILE A 50 2.98 6.96 -6.53
N ILE A 51 2.99 6.68 -7.82
CA ILE A 51 4.06 7.11 -8.73
C ILE A 51 4.12 8.64 -8.81
N GLU A 52 2.99 9.31 -8.99
CA GLU A 52 2.95 10.78 -9.04
C GLU A 52 3.29 11.42 -7.69
N THR A 53 2.89 10.81 -6.57
CA THR A 53 3.33 11.25 -5.23
C THR A 53 4.85 11.15 -5.11
N CYS A 54 5.46 10.00 -5.44
CA CYS A 54 6.91 9.82 -5.37
C CYS A 54 7.66 10.81 -6.27
N LYS A 55 7.16 11.06 -7.48
CA LYS A 55 7.72 12.04 -8.41
C LYS A 55 7.67 13.45 -7.83
N ARG A 56 6.54 13.86 -7.24
CA ARG A 56 6.39 15.18 -6.59
C ARG A 56 7.32 15.36 -5.40
N LEU A 57 7.59 14.28 -4.66
CA LEU A 57 8.53 14.24 -3.54
C LEU A 57 10.00 14.03 -3.97
N ASP A 58 10.25 13.90 -5.28
CA ASP A 58 11.57 13.60 -5.86
C ASP A 58 12.23 12.36 -5.20
N LEU A 59 11.44 11.29 -5.13
CA LEU A 59 11.81 9.95 -4.64
C LEU A 59 11.81 8.96 -5.80
N ARG A 60 12.79 8.04 -5.79
CA ARG A 60 12.81 6.92 -6.74
C ARG A 60 11.83 5.84 -6.27
N VAL A 61 11.00 5.36 -7.19
CA VAL A 61 10.12 4.20 -7.00
C VAL A 61 10.45 3.10 -8.02
N VAL A 62 10.55 1.87 -7.54
CA VAL A 62 10.77 0.66 -8.35
C VAL A 62 9.53 -0.23 -8.22
N ARG A 63 9.01 -0.71 -9.34
CA ARG A 63 7.80 -1.53 -9.39
C ARG A 63 8.15 -3.01 -9.54
N GLU A 64 7.27 -3.87 -9.04
CA GLU A 64 7.34 -5.33 -9.18
C GLU A 64 8.72 -5.91 -8.80
N VAL A 65 9.15 -5.64 -7.56
CA VAL A 65 10.47 -6.05 -7.10
C VAL A 65 10.44 -7.49 -6.60
N ASP A 66 11.32 -8.31 -7.17
CA ASP A 66 11.48 -9.70 -6.77
C ASP A 66 12.12 -9.79 -5.36
N ILE A 67 11.46 -10.52 -4.48
CA ILE A 67 11.98 -10.92 -3.16
C ILE A 67 12.11 -12.45 -3.10
N LYS A 68 13.20 -12.92 -2.51
CA LYS A 68 13.42 -14.35 -2.29
C LYS A 68 12.56 -14.83 -1.13
N MET A 69 11.62 -15.71 -1.43
CA MET A 69 10.69 -16.26 -0.44
C MET A 69 11.30 -17.50 0.24
N PRO A 70 11.28 -17.57 1.59
CA PRO A 70 11.66 -18.76 2.34
C PRO A 70 10.88 -20.01 1.90
N GLU A 71 11.54 -21.17 1.96
CA GLU A 71 10.97 -22.44 1.52
C GLU A 71 9.69 -22.82 2.28
N HIS A 72 9.67 -22.68 3.60
CA HIS A 72 8.51 -23.01 4.41
C HIS A 72 7.27 -22.18 4.03
N ILE A 73 7.44 -20.89 3.72
CA ILE A 73 6.36 -20.02 3.22
C ILE A 73 5.89 -20.48 1.84
N ARG A 74 6.82 -20.81 0.94
CA ARG A 74 6.48 -21.31 -0.40
C ARG A 74 5.64 -22.59 -0.34
N ILE A 75 6.04 -23.55 0.48
CA ILE A 75 5.35 -24.83 0.65
C ILE A 75 3.94 -24.58 1.21
N ALA A 76 3.83 -23.80 2.30
CA ALA A 76 2.54 -23.47 2.93
C ALA A 76 1.55 -22.80 1.96
N HIS A 77 2.05 -21.95 1.05
CA HIS A 77 1.25 -21.23 0.06
C HIS A 77 1.25 -21.87 -1.34
N LYS A 78 1.71 -23.12 -1.48
CA LYS A 78 1.73 -23.89 -2.74
C LYS A 78 2.41 -23.14 -3.90
N ARG A 79 3.47 -22.40 -3.63
CA ARG A 79 4.22 -21.63 -4.62
C ARG A 79 5.34 -22.45 -5.25
N LYS A 80 5.36 -22.51 -6.59
CA LYS A 80 6.42 -23.20 -7.34
C LYS A 80 7.70 -22.36 -7.40
N THR A 81 7.59 -21.04 -7.58
CA THR A 81 8.73 -20.10 -7.73
C THR A 81 9.28 -19.61 -6.40
N CYS A 82 10.61 -19.53 -6.28
CA CYS A 82 11.24 -18.99 -5.06
C CYS A 82 11.11 -17.48 -4.92
N ILE A 83 10.44 -16.83 -5.87
CA ILE A 83 10.28 -15.40 -5.99
C ILE A 83 8.84 -15.03 -5.65
N GLY A 84 8.69 -14.08 -4.73
CA GLY A 84 7.49 -13.28 -4.56
C GLY A 84 7.77 -11.88 -5.12
N LYS A 85 6.77 -11.24 -5.73
CA LYS A 85 6.92 -9.87 -6.25
C LYS A 85 6.25 -8.88 -5.32
N VAL A 86 6.99 -7.90 -4.82
CA VAL A 86 6.45 -6.75 -4.08
C VAL A 86 6.04 -5.67 -5.07
N ASP A 87 4.87 -5.06 -4.87
CA ASP A 87 4.32 -4.11 -5.86
C ASP A 87 5.22 -2.87 -6.03
N PHE A 88 5.72 -2.30 -4.93
CA PHE A 88 6.62 -1.15 -4.95
C PHE A 88 7.72 -1.22 -3.91
N ILE A 89 8.91 -0.76 -4.30
CA ILE A 89 9.97 -0.29 -3.40
C ILE A 89 10.17 1.20 -3.62
N ILE A 90 10.01 2.02 -2.58
CA ILE A 90 10.33 3.45 -2.60
C ILE A 90 11.68 3.64 -1.90
N ILE A 91 12.61 4.28 -2.59
CA ILE A 91 13.95 4.55 -2.06
C ILE A 91 13.90 5.79 -1.18
N ASN A 92 14.05 5.62 0.13
CA ASN A 92 14.07 6.73 1.08
C ASN A 92 15.53 7.05 1.46
N PRO A 93 16.07 8.22 1.10
CA PRO A 93 17.45 8.57 1.45
C PRO A 93 17.68 8.80 2.95
N ASN A 94 16.61 8.95 3.75
CA ASN A 94 16.70 9.30 5.17
C ASN A 94 16.52 8.11 6.11
N GLU A 95 15.87 7.03 5.65
CA GLU A 95 15.52 5.87 6.47
C GLU A 95 15.64 4.57 5.66
N LYS A 96 15.15 3.45 6.20
CA LYS A 96 14.96 2.23 5.43
C LYS A 96 14.03 2.47 4.24
N ASP A 97 14.36 1.87 3.10
CA ASP A 97 13.47 1.83 1.94
C ASP A 97 12.10 1.23 2.29
N ILE A 98 11.07 1.68 1.59
CA ILE A 98 9.68 1.32 1.88
C ILE A 98 9.22 0.23 0.91
N ALA A 99 8.75 -0.89 1.44
CA ALA A 99 8.08 -1.93 0.69
C ALA A 99 6.56 -1.78 0.79
N ILE A 100 5.86 -1.71 -0.35
CA ILE A 100 4.40 -1.58 -0.41
C ILE A 100 3.78 -2.75 -1.17
N GLU A 101 2.74 -3.34 -0.59
CA GLU A 101 1.75 -4.15 -1.31
C GLU A 101 0.43 -3.40 -1.41
N LEU A 102 -0.23 -3.49 -2.55
CA LEU A 102 -1.64 -3.17 -2.71
C LEU A 102 -2.48 -4.43 -2.47
N ASP A 103 -3.71 -4.25 -1.95
CA ASP A 103 -4.61 -5.37 -1.71
C ASP A 103 -4.83 -6.21 -2.98
N SER A 104 -4.78 -7.53 -2.81
CA SER A 104 -5.05 -8.49 -3.88
C SER A 104 -5.99 -9.60 -3.39
N SER A 105 -6.29 -10.56 -4.26
CA SER A 105 -7.10 -11.73 -3.90
C SER A 105 -6.40 -12.66 -2.90
N ASN A 106 -5.07 -12.73 -2.88
CA ASN A 106 -4.32 -13.63 -1.98
C ASN A 106 -3.70 -12.88 -0.80
N LYS A 107 -4.56 -12.43 0.11
CA LYS A 107 -4.23 -11.61 1.28
C LYS A 107 -3.15 -12.21 2.17
N GLN A 108 -3.28 -13.49 2.51
CA GLN A 108 -2.34 -14.18 3.38
C GLN A 108 -0.93 -14.24 2.77
N TYR A 109 -0.82 -14.56 1.48
CA TYR A 109 0.48 -14.60 0.82
C TYR A 109 1.10 -13.22 0.65
N ASN A 110 0.30 -12.20 0.32
CA ASN A 110 0.79 -10.81 0.22
C ASN A 110 1.33 -10.32 1.56
N TYR A 111 0.63 -10.62 2.64
CA TYR A 111 1.10 -10.31 3.98
C TYR A 111 2.44 -11.01 4.30
N LYS A 112 2.60 -12.28 3.92
CA LYS A 112 3.89 -12.99 4.06
C LYS A 112 5.03 -12.36 3.23
N LYS A 113 4.75 -11.81 2.05
CA LYS A 113 5.77 -11.05 1.29
C LYS A 113 6.27 -9.84 2.08
N LEU A 114 5.37 -9.14 2.76
CA LEU A 114 5.72 -7.98 3.58
C LEU A 114 6.46 -8.34 4.86
N GLU A 115 6.12 -9.46 5.52
CA GLU A 115 6.89 -9.96 6.66
C GLU A 115 8.34 -10.25 6.25
N VAL A 116 8.54 -10.97 5.14
CA VAL A 116 9.87 -11.25 4.58
C VAL A 116 10.57 -9.94 4.19
N SER A 117 9.85 -8.98 3.61
CA SER A 117 10.41 -7.67 3.27
C SER A 117 10.89 -6.90 4.51
N ALA A 118 10.13 -6.94 5.60
CA ALA A 118 10.52 -6.33 6.87
C ALA A 118 11.77 -7.00 7.46
N GLU A 119 11.86 -8.33 7.40
CA GLU A 119 13.02 -9.10 7.86
C GLU A 119 14.31 -8.75 7.10
N ILE A 120 14.22 -8.50 5.79
CA ILE A 120 15.38 -8.12 4.96
C ILE A 120 15.70 -6.62 5.00
N GLY A 121 15.01 -5.84 5.83
CA GLY A 121 15.39 -4.47 6.17
C GLY A 121 14.51 -3.36 5.59
N TYR A 122 13.39 -3.67 4.92
CA TYR A 122 12.45 -2.65 4.46
C TYR A 122 11.50 -2.19 5.57
N LYS A 123 10.97 -0.98 5.45
CA LYS A 123 9.75 -0.59 6.18
C LYS A 123 8.54 -1.07 5.37
N ALA A 124 7.80 -2.05 5.90
CA ALA A 124 6.75 -2.73 5.16
C ALA A 124 5.36 -2.14 5.42
N PHE A 125 4.64 -1.80 4.35
CA PHE A 125 3.27 -1.32 4.39
C PHE A 125 2.36 -2.14 3.48
N TRP A 126 1.16 -2.44 3.99
CA TRP A 126 0.08 -3.03 3.21
C TRP A 126 -1.05 -2.03 3.06
N ILE A 127 -1.36 -1.62 1.83
CA ILE A 127 -2.51 -0.78 1.55
C ILE A 127 -3.68 -1.68 1.18
N VAL A 128 -4.53 -1.94 2.18
CA VAL A 128 -5.77 -2.69 2.03
C VAL A 128 -6.88 -1.73 1.62
N TRP A 129 -7.66 -2.08 0.60
CA TRP A 129 -8.75 -1.20 0.17
C TRP A 129 -10.10 -1.92 0.07
N ASN A 130 -11.17 -1.15 0.21
CA ASN A 130 -12.55 -1.59 0.00
C ASN A 130 -13.30 -0.58 -0.88
N ARG A 131 -14.47 -0.97 -1.36
CA ARG A 131 -15.40 -0.08 -2.08
C ARG A 131 -16.60 0.16 -1.19
N ASN A 132 -16.99 1.42 -1.01
CA ASN A 132 -18.28 1.71 -0.41
C ASN A 132 -19.37 1.64 -1.47
N THR A 133 -20.01 0.48 -1.60
CA THR A 133 -21.16 0.27 -2.49
C THR A 133 -22.50 0.61 -1.83
N SER A 134 -22.51 0.95 -0.54
CA SER A 134 -23.71 1.08 0.29
C SER A 134 -24.22 2.52 0.45
N GLY A 135 -23.52 3.51 -0.09
CA GLY A 135 -23.88 4.94 0.05
C GLY A 135 -23.70 5.51 1.46
N LYS A 136 -23.08 4.77 2.39
CA LYS A 136 -22.80 5.25 3.75
C LYS A 136 -21.87 6.48 3.73
N PRO A 137 -22.00 7.41 4.69
CA PRO A 137 -21.15 8.60 4.78
C PRO A 137 -19.66 8.25 4.75
N TYR A 138 -18.86 9.09 4.08
CA TYR A 138 -17.40 8.95 4.03
C TYR A 138 -16.76 9.22 5.39
N LYS A 139 -15.83 8.36 5.77
CA LYS A 139 -14.85 8.60 6.83
C LYS A 139 -13.50 8.10 6.34
N SER A 140 -12.47 8.93 6.48
CA SER A 140 -11.07 8.54 6.22
C SER A 140 -10.74 7.29 7.03
N SER A 141 -10.60 6.16 6.34
CA SER A 141 -10.48 4.86 7.02
C SER A 141 -9.04 4.49 7.37
N TYR A 142 -8.04 5.20 6.83
CA TYR A 142 -6.63 4.85 7.06
C TYR A 142 -6.07 5.48 8.34
N LYS A 143 -6.77 6.48 8.88
CA LYS A 143 -6.51 7.11 10.19
C LYS A 143 -7.19 6.36 11.36
N ASP A 144 -8.05 5.40 11.05
CA ASP A 144 -8.72 4.57 12.05
C ASP A 144 -7.80 3.46 12.58
N ASP A 145 -7.90 3.14 13.86
CA ASP A 145 -7.18 2.00 14.45
C ASP A 145 -7.87 0.68 14.10
N HIS A 146 -7.19 -0.16 13.31
CA HIS A 146 -7.68 -1.47 12.89
C HIS A 146 -6.91 -2.64 13.52
N ARG A 147 -6.12 -2.40 14.57
CA ARG A 147 -5.25 -3.43 15.18
C ARG A 147 -6.01 -4.68 15.62
N GLN A 148 -7.12 -4.51 16.34
CA GLN A 148 -7.93 -5.64 16.81
C GLN A 148 -8.41 -6.51 15.63
N ARG A 149 -8.98 -5.88 14.60
CA ARG A 149 -9.44 -6.59 13.39
C ARG A 149 -8.30 -7.30 12.66
N ASN A 150 -7.12 -6.70 12.61
CA ASN A 150 -5.94 -7.31 11.99
C ASN A 150 -5.49 -8.55 12.79
N GLN A 151 -5.50 -8.47 14.11
CA GLN A 151 -5.18 -9.60 15.00
C GLN A 151 -6.16 -10.76 14.82
N GLU A 152 -7.47 -10.48 14.76
CA GLU A 152 -8.51 -11.49 14.50
C GLU A 152 -8.31 -12.20 13.15
N LEU A 153 -7.73 -11.53 12.16
CA LEU A 153 -7.43 -12.10 10.84
C LEU A 153 -6.04 -12.78 10.76
N GLY A 154 -5.28 -12.81 11.87
CA GLY A 154 -3.95 -13.40 11.96
C GLY A 154 -2.82 -12.51 11.43
N PHE A 155 -3.06 -11.22 11.20
CA PHE A 155 -2.05 -10.25 10.76
C PHE A 155 -1.45 -9.51 11.97
N VAL A 156 -0.46 -10.15 12.62
CA VAL A 156 0.02 -9.78 13.96
C VAL A 156 1.48 -9.31 14.04
N ASN A 157 2.14 -9.11 12.89
CA ASN A 157 3.56 -8.74 12.85
C ASN A 157 3.69 -7.21 12.97
N ASP A 158 4.28 -6.74 14.07
CA ASP A 158 4.42 -5.31 14.36
C ASP A 158 5.32 -4.56 13.35
N ASN A 159 6.13 -5.27 12.57
CA ASN A 159 6.96 -4.68 11.53
C ASN A 159 6.23 -4.45 10.20
N VAL A 160 4.98 -4.93 10.07
CA VAL A 160 4.13 -4.70 8.90
C VAL A 160 2.98 -3.76 9.28
N SER A 161 2.99 -2.56 8.72
CA SER A 161 1.93 -1.58 8.95
C SER A 161 0.80 -1.77 7.93
N ILE A 162 -0.44 -1.90 8.40
CA ILE A 162 -1.61 -2.12 7.53
C ILE A 162 -2.47 -0.86 7.49
N LEU A 163 -2.53 -0.24 6.31
CA LEU A 163 -3.30 0.97 6.04
C LEU A 163 -4.58 0.57 5.31
N ARG A 164 -5.73 1.07 5.78
CA ARG A 164 -7.03 0.71 5.19
C ARG A 164 -7.66 1.90 4.49
N HIS A 165 -7.88 1.83 3.19
CA HIS A 165 -8.62 2.83 2.44
C HIS A 165 -10.01 2.29 2.02
N THR A 166 -11.01 3.16 1.98
CA THR A 166 -12.31 2.83 1.39
C THR A 166 -12.54 3.85 0.30
N PHE A 167 -12.73 3.38 -0.93
CA PHE A 167 -13.13 4.23 -2.04
C PHE A 167 -14.60 4.60 -1.89
N HIS A 168 -14.90 5.88 -2.06
CA HIS A 168 -16.26 6.40 -2.08
C HIS A 168 -16.53 7.03 -3.43
N PRO A 169 -17.71 6.77 -4.04
CA PRO A 169 -18.09 7.45 -5.26
C PRO A 169 -18.37 8.92 -4.91
N ASN A 170 -17.75 9.85 -5.63
CA ASN A 170 -18.17 11.25 -5.58
C ASN A 170 -19.51 11.37 -6.28
N LEU A 171 -20.59 11.21 -5.52
CA LEU A 171 -21.95 11.54 -5.97
C LEU A 171 -22.13 13.07 -5.87
N LYS A 172 -21.37 13.81 -6.68
CA LYS A 172 -21.68 15.23 -6.95
C LYS A 172 -22.78 15.33 -7.99
#